data_AF-L2GKU3-F1
#
_entry.id   AF-L2GKU3-F1
#
_cell.length_a   1.000
_cell.length_b   1.000
_cell.length_c   1.000
_cell.angle_alpha   90.00
_cell.angle_beta   90.00
_cell.angle_gamma   90.00
#
_symmetry.space_group_name_H-M   'P 1'
#
loop_
_entity.id
_entity.type
_entity.pdbx_description
1 polymer ?
#
loop_
_entity_poly.entity_id
_entity_poly.type
_entity_poly.pdbx_seq_one_letter_code
_entity_poly.pdbx_strand_id
1 'polypeptide(L)'
;MKIVSINVNGLRAFDEKNHGNFNKFCLDLLQADIVCLQEIKGSDGSLSKYHALEDYQTFSSFYKKGRHGVSTLVRKNLFCGKCEEIMPGRILKTCHGSFSIYNCYMPYYDESKEEIRQKYIEAYDKLRLNLPETSVILCGDFNATYNMLDHYQFVAELNTLISVNRWQPHSELLARFEKISFRKFGENIDKSLDITPKMKEKWKLWKSIVETADEFMDQSMKKDRVEKINPSKVELPYHFFSLKELEDYFYEVYQRAWMKKLVDCYVDTFRLFNDGLSKYTCWNTIFNLRPANLGTRIDYILCSKDIRCTKSGILPEIKGSDHCPVFAEFEVEPYEEDGVNLAKRKNNLLAFFKPKTS
;
A
#
# COMPACT_ATOMS: atom_id res chain seq x y z
N MET A 1 -16.41 -7.03 -13.05
CA MET A 1 -15.19 -6.48 -13.70
C MET A 1 -14.02 -6.60 -12.74
N LYS A 2 -12.86 -7.11 -13.18
CA LYS A 2 -11.63 -7.23 -12.38
C LYS A 2 -10.60 -6.16 -12.76
N ILE A 3 -10.22 -5.34 -11.80
CA ILE A 3 -9.18 -4.31 -11.96
C ILE A 3 -7.93 -4.78 -11.22
N VAL A 4 -6.77 -4.66 -11.87
CA VAL A 4 -5.47 -4.98 -11.28
C VAL A 4 -4.58 -3.74 -11.33
N SER A 5 -3.85 -3.48 -10.26
CA SER A 5 -2.81 -2.44 -10.22
C SER A 5 -1.46 -3.03 -9.85
N ILE A 6 -0.39 -2.58 -10.53
CA ILE A 6 0.99 -2.98 -10.21
C ILE A 6 1.99 -1.89 -10.62
N ASN A 7 2.87 -1.51 -9.69
CA ASN A 7 4.12 -0.83 -10.02
C ASN A 7 5.12 -1.85 -10.62
N VAL A 8 5.43 -1.69 -11.91
CA VAL A 8 6.27 -2.65 -12.65
C VAL A 8 7.76 -2.34 -12.60
N ASN A 9 8.15 -1.17 -12.08
CA ASN A 9 9.54 -0.73 -11.98
C ASN A 9 10.31 -0.89 -13.33
N GLY A 10 9.64 -0.54 -14.43
CA GLY A 10 10.11 -0.65 -15.80
C GLY A 10 9.44 -1.79 -16.57
N LEU A 11 8.51 -1.43 -17.46
CA LEU A 11 7.64 -2.36 -18.17
C LEU A 11 8.40 -3.37 -19.04
N ARG A 12 9.46 -2.94 -19.73
CA ARG A 12 10.28 -3.86 -20.56
C ARG A 12 10.98 -4.93 -19.74
N ALA A 13 11.67 -4.51 -18.68
CA ALA A 13 12.36 -5.45 -17.79
C ALA A 13 11.38 -6.36 -17.05
N PHE A 14 10.20 -5.83 -16.69
CA PHE A 14 9.14 -6.62 -16.08
C PHE A 14 8.58 -7.69 -17.03
N ASP A 15 8.28 -7.31 -18.27
CA ASP A 15 7.79 -8.22 -19.31
C ASP A 15 8.81 -9.33 -19.61
N GLU A 16 10.09 -8.98 -19.78
CA GLU A 16 11.18 -9.94 -20.01
C GLU A 16 11.30 -10.98 -18.87
N LYS A 17 11.19 -10.53 -17.61
CA LYS A 17 11.20 -11.43 -16.45
C LYS A 17 9.95 -12.32 -16.36
N ASN A 18 8.86 -11.92 -17.00
CA ASN A 18 7.58 -12.62 -17.02
C ASN A 18 7.27 -13.21 -18.41
N HIS A 19 8.29 -13.78 -19.07
CA HIS A 19 8.19 -14.56 -20.32
C HIS A 19 7.94 -13.75 -21.61
N GLY A 20 8.00 -12.42 -21.57
CA GLY A 20 7.98 -11.56 -22.76
C GLY A 20 6.66 -11.52 -23.53
N ASN A 21 5.58 -12.05 -22.96
CA ASN A 21 4.23 -11.99 -23.52
C ASN A 21 3.29 -11.27 -22.55
N PHE A 22 3.37 -9.95 -22.56
CA PHE A 22 2.58 -9.12 -21.67
C PHE A 22 1.06 -9.23 -21.89
N ASN A 23 0.59 -9.49 -23.12
CA ASN A 23 -0.83 -9.72 -23.38
C ASN A 23 -1.34 -10.95 -22.60
N LYS A 24 -0.61 -12.06 -22.70
CA LYS A 24 -0.92 -13.30 -21.99
C LYS A 24 -0.79 -13.14 -20.47
N PHE A 25 0.18 -12.36 -20.02
CA PHE A 25 0.32 -12.02 -18.61
C PHE A 25 -0.95 -11.30 -18.07
N CYS A 26 -1.46 -10.32 -18.79
CA CYS A 26 -2.69 -9.62 -18.40
C CYS A 26 -3.94 -10.52 -18.49
N LEU A 27 -4.08 -11.29 -19.57
CA LEU A 27 -5.29 -12.06 -19.85
C LEU A 27 -5.37 -13.36 -19.05
N ASP A 28 -4.30 -14.14 -19.01
CA ASP A 28 -4.36 -15.51 -18.48
C ASP A 28 -3.92 -15.57 -17.02
N LEU A 29 -2.84 -14.85 -16.67
CA LEU A 29 -2.29 -14.85 -15.31
C LEU A 29 -3.05 -13.89 -14.39
N LEU A 30 -3.22 -12.64 -14.82
CA LEU A 30 -3.96 -11.65 -14.02
C LEU A 30 -5.48 -11.78 -14.19
N GLN A 31 -5.97 -12.31 -15.32
CA GLN A 31 -7.40 -12.40 -15.64
C GLN A 31 -8.10 -11.04 -15.52
N ALA A 32 -7.40 -9.98 -15.90
CA ALA A 32 -7.82 -8.60 -15.62
C ALA A 32 -8.64 -8.01 -16.77
N ASP A 33 -9.70 -7.28 -16.44
CA ASP A 33 -10.45 -6.47 -17.39
C ASP A 33 -9.75 -5.13 -17.64
N ILE A 34 -9.16 -4.56 -16.59
CA ILE A 34 -8.38 -3.33 -16.63
C ILE A 34 -7.11 -3.53 -15.82
N VAL A 35 -5.96 -3.12 -16.38
CA VAL A 35 -4.66 -3.17 -15.70
C VAL A 35 -4.06 -1.78 -15.61
N CYS A 36 -3.77 -1.33 -14.40
CA CYS A 36 -3.14 -0.04 -14.10
C CYS A 36 -1.67 -0.27 -13.72
N LEU A 37 -0.77 0.25 -14.55
CA LEU A 37 0.67 0.13 -14.38
C LEU A 37 1.26 1.44 -13.89
N GLN A 38 2.20 1.35 -12.95
CA GLN A 38 3.03 2.46 -12.48
C GLN A 38 4.51 2.18 -12.76
N GLU A 39 5.31 3.25 -12.81
CA GLU A 39 6.73 3.21 -13.19
C GLU A 39 7.02 2.41 -14.47
N ILE A 40 6.27 2.66 -15.55
CA ILE A 40 6.47 1.94 -16.81
C ILE A 40 7.86 2.15 -17.43
N LYS A 41 8.56 3.23 -17.07
CA LYS A 41 9.92 3.66 -17.51
C LYS A 41 10.19 3.45 -19.00
N GLY A 42 10.17 4.54 -19.75
CA GLY A 42 10.43 4.54 -21.18
C GLY A 42 9.80 5.72 -21.86
N SER A 43 10.21 5.96 -23.09
CA SER A 43 9.56 6.92 -23.98
C SER A 43 8.47 6.24 -24.82
N ASP A 44 7.63 7.06 -25.42
CA ASP A 44 6.58 6.65 -26.33
C ASP A 44 7.07 5.66 -27.41
N GLY A 45 8.16 6.00 -28.12
CA GLY A 45 8.73 5.12 -29.15
C GLY A 45 9.27 3.80 -28.60
N SER A 46 9.88 3.83 -27.41
CA SER A 46 10.48 2.62 -26.79
C SER A 46 9.46 1.61 -26.26
N LEU A 47 8.23 2.06 -25.99
CA LEU A 47 7.13 1.23 -25.48
C LEU A 47 6.04 0.99 -26.53
N SER A 48 6.32 1.28 -27.81
CA SER A 48 5.37 1.16 -28.92
C SER A 48 4.66 -0.20 -29.00
N LYS A 49 5.38 -1.29 -28.69
CA LYS A 49 4.81 -2.65 -28.67
C LYS A 49 3.71 -2.87 -27.62
N TYR A 50 3.60 -2.01 -26.61
CA TYR A 50 2.61 -2.13 -25.54
C TYR A 50 1.38 -1.24 -25.74
N HIS A 51 1.36 -0.38 -26.77
CA HIS A 51 0.28 0.60 -26.96
C HIS A 51 -1.03 -0.02 -27.41
N ALA A 52 -0.95 -1.12 -28.14
CA ALA A 52 -2.09 -1.91 -28.58
C ALA A 52 -1.68 -3.38 -28.52
N LEU A 53 -2.05 -4.04 -27.43
CA LEU A 53 -1.91 -5.48 -27.31
C LEU A 53 -3.02 -6.17 -28.11
N GLU A 54 -3.00 -7.50 -28.19
CA GLU A 54 -4.03 -8.26 -28.87
C GLU A 54 -5.41 -8.03 -28.24
N ASP A 55 -5.51 -8.14 -26.92
CA ASP A 55 -6.75 -8.05 -26.16
C ASP A 55 -7.00 -6.69 -25.50
N TYR A 56 -5.97 -5.85 -25.39
CA TYR A 56 -6.02 -4.59 -24.63
C TYR A 56 -5.67 -3.39 -25.50
N GLN A 57 -6.38 -2.29 -25.23
CA GLN A 57 -5.99 -0.96 -25.64
C GLN A 57 -5.31 -0.25 -24.46
N THR A 58 -4.16 0.35 -24.72
CA THR A 58 -3.35 1.00 -23.68
C THR A 58 -3.41 2.52 -23.80
N PHE A 59 -3.50 3.19 -22.66
CA PHE A 59 -3.39 4.64 -22.52
C PHE A 59 -2.20 4.94 -21.60
N SER A 60 -1.23 5.72 -22.06
CA SER A 60 0.06 5.88 -21.35
C SER A 60 0.45 7.33 -21.20
N SER A 61 0.76 7.76 -19.98
CA SER A 61 1.27 9.10 -19.66
C SER A 61 2.74 9.03 -19.25
N PHE A 62 3.55 9.98 -19.71
CA PHE A 62 5.01 9.96 -19.55
C PHE A 62 5.54 11.27 -18.98
N TYR A 63 6.54 11.20 -18.10
CA TYR A 63 7.24 12.38 -17.59
C TYR A 63 8.73 12.40 -17.98
N LYS A 64 9.23 13.59 -18.36
CA LYS A 64 10.64 13.94 -18.67
C LYS A 64 11.49 12.78 -19.23
N LYS A 65 11.48 12.63 -20.56
CA LYS A 65 12.21 11.58 -21.31
C LYS A 65 11.90 10.13 -20.83
N GLY A 66 10.77 9.91 -20.18
CA GLY A 66 10.35 8.57 -19.77
C GLY A 66 10.94 8.09 -18.45
N ARG A 67 11.38 9.00 -17.58
CA ARG A 67 11.94 8.63 -16.25
C ARG A 67 10.93 7.90 -15.39
N HIS A 68 9.67 8.30 -15.48
CA HIS A 68 8.51 7.62 -14.91
C HIS A 68 7.31 7.78 -15.85
N GLY A 69 6.30 6.96 -15.66
CA GLY A 69 5.07 6.98 -16.43
C GLY A 69 4.07 5.98 -15.86
N VAL A 70 2.81 6.17 -16.24
CA VAL A 70 1.69 5.32 -15.87
C VAL A 70 0.96 4.87 -17.13
N SER A 71 0.46 3.64 -17.13
CA SER A 71 -0.36 3.11 -18.23
C SER A 71 -1.61 2.45 -17.72
N THR A 72 -2.75 2.70 -18.35
CA THR A 72 -4.01 1.99 -18.11
C THR A 72 -4.34 1.16 -19.35
N LEU A 73 -4.38 -0.16 -19.19
CA LEU A 73 -4.75 -1.12 -20.22
C LEU A 73 -6.22 -1.50 -20.00
N VAL A 74 -7.02 -1.39 -21.05
CA VAL A 74 -8.46 -1.68 -21.02
C VAL A 74 -8.75 -2.76 -22.05
N ARG A 75 -9.42 -3.85 -21.66
CA ARG A 75 -9.81 -4.87 -22.66
C ARG A 75 -10.64 -4.24 -23.77
N LYS A 76 -10.38 -4.64 -25.02
CA LYS A 76 -11.00 -4.04 -26.23
C LYS A 76 -12.51 -4.24 -26.31
N ASN A 77 -13.06 -5.22 -25.60
CA ASN A 77 -14.50 -5.45 -25.51
C ASN A 77 -15.19 -4.54 -24.47
N LEU A 78 -14.45 -3.77 -23.67
CA LEU A 78 -14.98 -2.86 -22.67
C LEU A 78 -15.12 -1.43 -23.22
N PHE A 79 -15.77 -0.57 -22.46
CA PHE A 79 -15.93 0.85 -22.78
C PHE A 79 -14.87 1.72 -22.11
N CYS A 80 -14.29 2.64 -22.87
CA CYS A 80 -13.51 3.78 -22.38
C CYS A 80 -13.82 4.98 -23.27
N GLY A 81 -14.58 5.95 -22.77
CA GLY A 81 -15.01 7.11 -23.57
C GLY A 81 -14.00 8.25 -23.60
N LYS A 82 -13.18 8.37 -22.54
CA LYS A 82 -12.24 9.48 -22.38
C LYS A 82 -11.01 9.04 -21.59
N CYS A 83 -9.87 9.67 -21.91
CA CYS A 83 -8.63 9.55 -21.15
C CYS A 83 -8.06 10.97 -20.91
N GLU A 84 -7.72 11.28 -19.67
CA GLU A 84 -7.27 12.62 -19.24
C GLU A 84 -5.99 12.50 -18.40
N GLU A 85 -4.94 13.24 -18.77
CA GLU A 85 -3.73 13.35 -17.98
C GLU A 85 -3.92 14.43 -16.90
N ILE A 86 -4.02 14.01 -15.65
CA ILE A 86 -4.18 14.92 -14.50
C ILE A 86 -2.82 15.45 -14.03
N MET A 87 -1.83 14.56 -14.01
CA MET A 87 -0.43 14.91 -13.73
C MET A 87 0.49 14.11 -14.64
N PRO A 88 1.34 14.77 -15.45
CA PRO A 88 2.19 14.08 -16.41
C PRO A 88 3.07 13.00 -15.79
N GLY A 89 2.94 11.78 -16.32
CA GLY A 89 3.64 10.56 -15.90
C GLY A 89 3.28 10.03 -14.51
N ARG A 90 2.24 10.57 -13.86
CA ARG A 90 1.89 10.21 -12.47
C ARG A 90 0.41 9.92 -12.25
N ILE A 91 -0.50 10.69 -12.83
CA ILE A 91 -1.93 10.52 -12.61
C ILE A 91 -2.65 10.54 -13.95
N LEU A 92 -3.19 9.39 -14.33
CA LEU A 92 -3.96 9.20 -15.56
C LEU A 92 -5.38 8.78 -15.22
N LYS A 93 -6.35 9.49 -15.75
CA LYS A 93 -7.78 9.21 -15.57
C LYS A 93 -8.35 8.57 -16.83
N THR A 94 -9.13 7.49 -16.68
CA THR A 94 -9.92 6.88 -17.76
C THR A 94 -11.39 6.83 -17.37
N CYS A 95 -12.29 7.19 -18.29
CA CYS A 95 -13.74 7.24 -18.04
C CYS A 95 -14.45 6.05 -18.69
N HIS A 96 -15.20 5.29 -17.90
CA HIS A 96 -15.79 3.99 -18.25
C HIS A 96 -17.33 4.01 -18.26
N GLY A 97 -17.91 5.16 -18.60
CA GLY A 97 -19.37 5.36 -18.58
C GLY A 97 -19.81 5.78 -17.18
N SER A 98 -20.24 4.83 -16.37
CA SER A 98 -20.78 5.09 -15.02
C SER A 98 -19.73 5.39 -13.95
N PHE A 99 -18.44 5.19 -14.23
CA PHE A 99 -17.36 5.49 -13.27
C PHE A 99 -16.07 5.93 -13.97
N SER A 100 -15.16 6.53 -13.20
CA SER A 100 -13.80 6.86 -13.65
C SER A 100 -12.75 6.10 -12.85
N ILE A 101 -11.66 5.71 -13.49
CA ILE A 101 -10.47 5.15 -12.83
C ILE A 101 -9.37 6.20 -12.83
N TYR A 102 -8.73 6.42 -11.69
CA TYR A 102 -7.51 7.20 -11.55
C TYR A 102 -6.37 6.23 -11.25
N ASN A 103 -5.46 6.10 -12.21
CA ASN A 103 -4.21 5.37 -12.05
C ASN A 103 -3.14 6.34 -11.52
N CYS A 104 -2.72 6.12 -10.28
CA CYS A 104 -1.89 7.02 -9.50
C CYS A 104 -0.49 6.42 -9.22
N TYR A 105 0.55 7.21 -9.48
CA TYR A 105 1.91 6.97 -9.04
C TYR A 105 2.41 8.19 -8.25
N MET A 106 2.19 8.15 -6.94
CA MET A 106 2.62 9.20 -6.03
C MET A 106 4.16 9.22 -5.94
N PRO A 107 4.80 10.39 -5.83
CA PRO A 107 6.24 10.46 -5.62
C PRO A 107 6.64 9.72 -4.34
N TYR A 108 7.88 9.25 -4.29
CA TYR A 108 8.50 8.88 -3.01
C TYR A 108 8.55 10.11 -2.10
N TYR A 109 8.36 9.92 -0.79
CA TYR A 109 8.45 10.98 0.22
C TYR A 109 9.70 10.79 1.08
N ASP A 110 10.45 11.88 1.25
CA ASP A 110 11.63 11.93 2.12
C ASP A 110 11.52 13.19 2.98
N GLU A 111 11.28 13.02 4.27
CA GLU A 111 11.10 14.15 5.18
C GLU A 111 12.36 15.02 5.28
N SER A 112 13.54 14.47 5.02
CA SER A 112 14.80 15.22 5.08
C SER A 112 15.04 16.12 3.86
N LYS A 113 14.24 15.98 2.78
CA LYS A 113 14.48 16.65 1.49
C LYS A 113 13.28 17.46 1.04
N GLU A 114 13.37 18.77 1.20
CA GLU A 114 12.30 19.72 0.87
C GLU A 114 11.77 19.56 -0.57
N GLU A 115 12.65 19.44 -1.56
CA GLU A 115 12.24 19.28 -2.96
C GLU A 115 11.41 18.00 -3.20
N ILE A 116 11.69 16.93 -2.46
CA ILE A 116 10.95 15.67 -2.55
C ILE A 116 9.59 15.82 -1.85
N ARG A 117 9.56 16.45 -0.67
CA ARG A 117 8.30 16.78 0.03
C ARG A 117 7.36 17.60 -0.85
N GLN A 118 7.88 18.67 -1.46
CA GLN A 118 7.06 19.58 -2.28
C GLN A 118 6.45 18.88 -3.50
N LYS A 119 7.20 17.96 -4.14
CA LYS A 119 6.67 17.16 -5.26
C LYS A 119 5.53 16.25 -4.83
N TYR A 120 5.62 15.66 -3.64
CA TYR A 120 4.55 14.84 -3.09
C TYR A 120 3.29 15.67 -2.85
N ILE A 121 3.45 16.84 -2.21
CA ILE A 121 2.35 17.78 -1.93
C ILE A 121 1.69 18.23 -3.24
N GLU A 122 2.47 18.58 -4.26
CA GLU A 122 1.94 18.96 -5.58
C GLU A 122 1.09 17.83 -6.20
N ALA A 123 1.60 16.59 -6.18
CA ALA A 123 0.87 15.44 -6.70
C ALA A 123 -0.44 15.20 -5.92
N TYR A 124 -0.39 15.35 -4.60
CA TYR A 124 -1.55 15.25 -3.73
C TYR A 124 -2.59 16.32 -4.07
N ASP A 125 -2.21 17.59 -4.16
CA ASP A 125 -3.13 18.70 -4.45
C ASP A 125 -3.78 18.50 -5.82
N LYS A 126 -3.00 18.08 -6.82
CA LYS A 126 -3.52 17.73 -8.15
C LYS A 126 -4.54 16.61 -8.09
N LEU A 127 -4.26 15.54 -7.33
CA LEU A 127 -5.21 14.45 -7.16
C LEU A 127 -6.48 14.96 -6.48
N ARG A 128 -6.36 15.55 -5.29
CA ARG A 128 -7.48 16.04 -4.48
C ARG A 128 -8.40 16.99 -5.23
N LEU A 129 -7.86 17.96 -5.96
CA LEU A 129 -8.66 18.95 -6.70
C LEU A 129 -9.46 18.35 -7.86
N ASN A 130 -9.08 17.15 -8.32
CA ASN A 130 -9.71 16.47 -9.45
C ASN A 130 -10.54 15.25 -9.05
N LEU A 131 -10.64 14.92 -7.75
CA LEU A 131 -11.35 13.74 -7.28
C LEU A 131 -12.83 14.03 -7.00
N PRO A 132 -13.77 13.33 -7.65
CA PRO A 132 -15.18 13.39 -7.30
C PRO A 132 -15.48 12.54 -6.07
N GLU A 133 -16.60 12.81 -5.40
CA GLU A 133 -17.03 12.05 -4.22
C GLU A 133 -17.57 10.66 -4.57
N THR A 134 -18.22 10.52 -5.73
CA THR A 134 -18.88 9.28 -6.18
C THR A 134 -18.34 8.82 -7.52
N SER A 135 -18.67 7.57 -7.87
CA SER A 135 -18.40 6.99 -9.18
C SER A 135 -16.92 7.01 -9.58
N VAL A 136 -16.03 6.74 -8.61
CA VAL A 136 -14.58 6.77 -8.81
C VAL A 136 -13.88 5.57 -8.18
N ILE A 137 -12.90 5.05 -8.91
CA ILE A 137 -11.95 4.06 -8.46
C ILE A 137 -10.56 4.68 -8.51
N LEU A 138 -9.86 4.64 -7.38
CA LEU A 138 -8.47 5.08 -7.24
C LEU A 138 -7.60 3.83 -7.17
N CYS A 139 -6.54 3.78 -7.96
CA CYS A 139 -5.62 2.65 -7.88
C CYS A 139 -4.18 3.07 -8.16
N GLY A 140 -3.24 2.32 -7.60
CA GLY A 140 -1.83 2.52 -7.88
C GLY A 140 -0.95 2.55 -6.65
N ASP A 141 0.27 3.03 -6.84
CA ASP A 141 1.30 3.16 -5.82
C ASP A 141 1.22 4.56 -5.21
N PHE A 142 0.78 4.59 -3.95
CA PHE A 142 0.62 5.80 -3.17
C PHE A 142 1.88 6.16 -2.38
N ASN A 143 2.91 5.32 -2.38
CA ASN A 143 4.13 5.49 -1.58
C ASN A 143 3.91 5.74 -0.08
N ALA A 144 2.71 5.42 0.44
CA ALA A 144 2.29 5.69 1.80
C ALA A 144 1.53 4.50 2.41
N THR A 145 1.70 4.31 3.72
CA THR A 145 0.88 3.40 4.54
C THR A 145 -0.05 4.23 5.40
N TYR A 146 -1.32 3.83 5.59
CA TYR A 146 -2.22 4.55 6.50
C TYR A 146 -2.56 3.77 7.77
N ASN A 147 -2.29 2.47 7.80
CA ASN A 147 -2.50 1.61 8.96
C ASN A 147 -1.13 1.05 9.41
N MET A 148 -0.86 1.03 10.71
CA MET A 148 0.39 0.45 11.25
C MET A 148 0.59 -1.01 10.83
N LEU A 149 -0.49 -1.77 10.64
CA LEU A 149 -0.44 -3.15 10.15
C LEU A 149 0.04 -3.29 8.70
N ASP A 150 0.09 -2.20 7.96
CA ASP A 150 0.60 -2.13 6.58
C ASP A 150 2.13 -1.93 6.54
N HIS A 151 2.82 -1.93 7.68
CA HIS A 151 4.24 -1.64 7.76
C HIS A 151 4.96 -2.56 8.75
N TYR A 152 5.85 -3.42 8.26
CA TYR A 152 6.45 -4.48 9.09
C TYR A 152 7.16 -3.95 10.36
N GLN A 153 7.85 -2.81 10.29
CA GLN A 153 8.52 -2.22 11.47
C GLN A 153 7.54 -1.83 12.57
N PHE A 154 6.37 -1.29 12.21
CA PHE A 154 5.32 -0.92 13.17
C PHE A 154 4.61 -2.16 13.72
N VAL A 155 4.44 -3.20 12.90
CA VAL A 155 3.94 -4.50 13.37
C VAL A 155 4.89 -5.12 14.39
N ALA A 156 6.20 -5.08 14.13
CA ALA A 156 7.21 -5.59 15.05
C ALA A 156 7.16 -4.84 16.39
N GLU A 157 7.12 -3.51 16.36
CA GLU A 157 7.04 -2.69 17.58
C GLU A 157 5.72 -2.90 18.35
N LEU A 158 4.59 -3.04 17.64
CA LEU A 158 3.30 -3.37 18.24
C LEU A 158 3.35 -4.71 19.00
N ASN A 159 3.99 -5.73 18.41
CA ASN A 159 4.16 -7.02 19.06
C ASN A 159 5.04 -6.93 20.32
N THR A 160 6.07 -6.08 20.31
CA THR A 160 6.90 -5.80 21.48
C THR A 160 6.06 -5.17 22.60
N LEU A 161 5.28 -4.12 22.29
CA LEU A 161 4.40 -3.45 23.26
C LEU A 161 3.37 -4.41 23.86
N ILE A 162 2.74 -5.25 23.04
CA ILE A 162 1.78 -6.28 23.51
C ILE A 162 2.48 -7.26 24.45
N SER A 163 3.70 -7.68 24.11
CA SER A 163 4.46 -8.62 24.93
C SER A 163 4.79 -8.01 26.29
N VAL A 164 5.33 -6.78 26.34
CA VAL A 164 5.61 -6.09 27.60
C VAL A 164 4.34 -5.96 28.47
N ASN A 165 3.21 -5.59 27.86
CA ASN A 165 1.96 -5.43 28.59
C ASN A 165 1.42 -6.75 29.17
N ARG A 166 1.59 -7.88 28.48
CA ARG A 166 1.19 -9.20 28.99
C ARG A 166 2.00 -9.67 30.19
N TRP A 167 3.22 -9.18 30.34
CA TRP A 167 4.07 -9.47 31.51
C TRP A 167 3.70 -8.62 32.73
N GLN A 168 2.85 -7.59 32.57
CA GLN A 168 2.32 -6.77 33.66
C GLN A 168 0.84 -7.12 33.91
N PRO A 169 0.49 -7.88 34.96
CA PRO A 169 -0.88 -8.35 35.18
C PRO A 169 -1.94 -7.27 35.50
N HIS A 170 -1.61 -5.97 35.42
CA HIS A 170 -2.48 -4.89 35.88
C HIS A 170 -2.43 -3.65 34.98
N SER A 171 -2.91 -3.74 33.74
CA SER A 171 -3.16 -2.52 32.95
C SER A 171 -4.45 -2.59 32.13
N GLU A 172 -5.14 -1.46 32.07
CA GLU A 172 -6.44 -1.22 31.40
C GLU A 172 -6.46 -1.57 29.90
N LEU A 173 -5.28 -1.75 29.28
CA LEU A 173 -5.12 -2.14 27.87
C LEU A 173 -5.69 -3.54 27.57
N LEU A 174 -5.61 -4.47 28.53
CA LEU A 174 -6.18 -5.81 28.39
C LEU A 174 -7.71 -5.76 28.23
N ALA A 175 -8.40 -4.89 28.99
CA ALA A 175 -9.86 -4.78 28.95
C ALA A 175 -10.39 -4.23 27.60
N ARG A 176 -9.60 -3.42 26.89
CA ARG A 176 -9.97 -2.86 25.58
C ARG A 176 -9.77 -3.86 24.43
N PHE A 177 -8.80 -4.77 24.56
CA PHE A 177 -8.49 -5.81 23.57
C PHE A 177 -9.19 -7.15 23.82
N GLU A 178 -9.57 -7.49 25.06
CA GLU A 178 -10.36 -8.69 25.38
C GLU A 178 -11.72 -8.74 24.68
N LYS A 179 -12.26 -7.60 24.22
CA LYS A 179 -13.46 -7.57 23.38
C LYS A 179 -13.25 -8.08 21.94
N ILE A 180 -12.00 -8.28 21.49
CA ILE A 180 -11.69 -8.63 20.10
C ILE A 180 -11.15 -10.07 19.95
N SER A 181 -10.71 -10.77 21.00
CA SER A 181 -10.30 -12.17 20.82
C SER A 181 -10.16 -12.97 22.11
N PHE A 182 -10.63 -14.23 22.05
CA PHE A 182 -10.50 -15.34 23.00
C PHE A 182 -11.53 -15.48 24.13
N ARG A 183 -12.60 -16.23 23.80
CA ARG A 183 -13.27 -17.13 24.76
C ARG A 183 -12.35 -18.29 25.11
N LYS A 184 -12.20 -18.51 26.42
CA LYS A 184 -11.75 -19.73 27.14
C LYS A 184 -10.32 -20.20 26.91
N PHE A 185 -9.48 -20.06 27.95
CA PHE A 185 -8.76 -21.20 28.52
C PHE A 185 -8.49 -20.92 30.01
N GLY A 186 -8.80 -21.90 30.85
CA GLY A 186 -9.01 -21.75 32.29
C GLY A 186 -7.81 -22.00 33.19
N GLU A 187 -8.15 -21.95 34.48
CA GLU A 187 -7.37 -21.82 35.70
C GLU A 187 -6.44 -22.98 36.11
N ASN A 188 -5.62 -22.65 37.12
CA ASN A 188 -5.02 -23.45 38.19
C ASN A 188 -3.56 -23.92 38.04
N ILE A 189 -2.66 -23.30 38.82
CA ILE A 189 -1.48 -23.96 39.38
C ILE A 189 -1.30 -23.57 40.86
N ASP A 190 -1.18 -24.62 41.67
CA ASP A 190 -1.13 -24.70 43.13
C ASP A 190 0.24 -24.30 43.73
N LYS A 191 0.24 -23.91 45.02
CA LYS A 191 1.35 -23.38 45.80
C LYS A 191 2.00 -24.45 46.69
N SER A 192 3.24 -24.85 46.38
CA SER A 192 4.29 -25.12 47.38
C SER A 192 5.57 -25.57 46.69
N LEU A 193 6.67 -24.82 46.79
CA LEU A 193 8.00 -25.32 46.42
C LEU A 193 9.09 -24.67 47.29
N ASP A 194 9.82 -25.52 48.00
CA ASP A 194 10.99 -25.20 48.83
C ASP A 194 12.13 -24.59 47.99
N ILE A 195 12.70 -23.50 48.50
CA ILE A 195 13.65 -22.66 47.77
C ILE A 195 15.08 -23.13 48.02
N THR A 196 15.73 -23.70 47.00
CA THR A 196 17.15 -24.11 47.03
C THR A 196 18.12 -22.93 46.82
N PRO A 197 19.42 -23.05 47.18
CA PRO A 197 20.41 -21.98 47.01
C PRO A 197 20.56 -21.45 45.57
N LYS A 198 20.36 -22.31 44.55
CA LYS A 198 20.31 -21.93 43.12
C LYS A 198 19.15 -20.99 42.79
N MET A 199 18.05 -21.06 43.54
CA MET A 199 16.89 -20.17 43.37
C MET A 199 17.14 -18.79 43.99
N LYS A 200 18.03 -18.66 44.98
CA LYS A 200 18.44 -17.35 45.54
C LYS A 200 19.32 -16.54 44.56
N GLU A 201 20.15 -17.20 43.77
CA GLU A 201 20.88 -16.57 42.66
C GLU A 201 19.95 -16.15 41.52
N LYS A 202 19.01 -17.02 41.14
CA LYS A 202 17.93 -16.67 40.21
C LYS A 202 17.09 -15.50 40.74
N TRP A 203 16.83 -15.43 42.04
CA TRP A 203 16.11 -14.32 42.68
C TRP A 203 16.91 -13.03 42.64
N LYS A 204 18.24 -13.04 42.83
CA LYS A 204 19.08 -11.84 42.65
C LYS A 204 19.06 -11.32 41.21
N LEU A 205 19.11 -12.22 40.23
CA LEU A 205 18.97 -11.86 38.81
C LEU A 205 17.57 -11.33 38.51
N TRP A 206 16.53 -11.96 39.07
CA TRP A 206 15.14 -11.50 38.93
C TRP A 206 14.93 -10.14 39.60
N LYS A 207 15.56 -9.90 40.75
CA LYS A 207 15.49 -8.64 41.48
C LYS A 207 16.23 -7.51 40.75
N SER A 208 17.38 -7.79 40.12
CA SER A 208 18.03 -6.80 39.27
C SER A 208 17.20 -6.49 38.02
N ILE A 209 16.56 -7.50 37.43
CA ILE A 209 15.62 -7.31 36.29
C ILE A 209 14.41 -6.47 36.71
N VAL A 210 13.88 -6.68 37.93
CA VAL A 210 12.78 -5.88 38.49
C VAL A 210 13.22 -4.46 38.80
N GLU A 211 14.41 -4.25 39.39
CA GLU A 211 14.96 -2.92 39.64
C GLU A 211 15.23 -2.17 38.33
N THR A 212 15.70 -2.85 37.28
CA THR A 212 15.81 -2.28 35.92
C THR A 212 14.44 -2.02 35.28
N ALA A 213 13.43 -2.85 35.58
CA ALA A 213 12.07 -2.64 35.13
C ALA A 213 11.41 -1.44 35.84
N ASP A 214 11.70 -1.22 37.12
CA ASP A 214 11.25 -0.05 37.89
C ASP A 214 11.90 1.24 37.35
N GLU A 215 13.19 1.21 36.98
CA GLU A 215 13.84 2.33 36.26
C GLU A 215 13.21 2.59 34.87
N PHE A 216 12.80 1.55 34.15
CA PHE A 216 12.08 1.66 32.88
C PHE A 216 10.65 2.21 33.07
N MET A 217 10.01 1.88 34.19
CA MET A 217 8.68 2.37 34.56
C MET A 217 8.71 3.85 34.95
N ASP A 218 9.74 4.28 35.67
CA ASP A 218 9.96 5.70 36.03
C ASP A 218 10.29 6.55 34.78
N GLN A 219 10.83 5.92 33.72
CA GLN A 219 10.92 6.51 32.39
C GLN A 219 9.59 6.52 31.63
N SER A 220 8.75 5.47 31.72
CA SER A 220 7.41 5.47 31.11
C SER A 220 6.46 6.54 31.67
N MET A 221 6.74 7.04 32.88
CA MET A 221 6.04 8.16 33.51
C MET A 221 6.41 9.52 32.88
N LYS A 222 7.59 9.60 32.24
CA LYS A 222 8.04 10.74 31.42
C LYS A 222 7.72 10.41 29.96
N LYS A 223 6.61 10.94 29.45
CA LYS A 223 5.99 10.63 28.14
C LYS A 223 6.85 11.01 26.90
N ASP A 224 8.11 10.60 26.85
CA ASP A 224 9.05 10.97 25.81
C ASP A 224 9.70 9.73 25.20
N ARG A 225 9.65 9.63 23.87
CA ARG A 225 10.33 8.59 23.09
C ARG A 225 11.84 8.71 23.29
N VAL A 226 12.51 7.59 23.56
CA VAL A 226 13.98 7.53 23.69
C VAL A 226 14.58 6.81 22.50
N GLU A 227 15.69 7.32 21.97
CA GLU A 227 16.42 6.68 20.87
C GLU A 227 17.01 5.32 21.29
N LYS A 228 16.88 4.31 20.43
CA LYS A 228 17.46 2.99 20.65
C LYS A 228 18.98 3.05 20.47
N ILE A 229 19.71 2.26 21.24
CA ILE A 229 21.16 2.09 21.04
C ILE A 229 21.37 1.06 19.94
N ASN A 230 22.02 1.47 18.84
CA ASN A 230 22.34 0.60 17.69
C ASN A 230 21.13 -0.16 17.11
N PRO A 231 20.03 0.52 16.73
CA PRO A 231 18.90 -0.14 16.10
C PRO A 231 19.35 -0.82 14.80
N SER A 232 18.83 -2.03 14.54
CA SER A 232 19.04 -2.67 13.26
C SER A 232 18.31 -1.90 12.15
N LYS A 233 18.73 -2.12 10.89
CA LYS A 233 18.11 -1.48 9.71
C LYS A 233 16.63 -1.85 9.50
N VAL A 234 16.13 -2.84 10.23
CA VAL A 234 14.75 -3.35 10.17
C VAL A 234 13.92 -2.93 11.38
N GLU A 235 14.45 -2.09 12.26
CA GLU A 235 13.76 -1.61 13.47
C GLU A 235 13.45 -0.12 13.38
N LEU A 236 12.42 0.30 14.11
CA LEU A 236 12.20 1.71 14.39
C LEU A 236 13.31 2.22 15.32
N PRO A 237 13.77 3.47 15.15
CA PRO A 237 14.91 4.02 15.89
C PRO A 237 14.56 4.44 17.33
N TYR A 238 13.30 4.36 17.75
CA TYR A 238 12.83 4.81 19.07
C TYR A 238 12.17 3.69 19.86
N HIS A 239 12.34 3.70 21.17
CA HIS A 239 11.50 2.97 22.10
C HIS A 239 10.18 3.72 22.30
N PHE A 240 9.09 2.97 22.29
CA PHE A 240 7.74 3.47 22.57
C PHE A 240 7.25 2.87 23.88
N PHE A 241 6.57 3.67 24.70
CA PHE A 241 6.05 3.24 25.99
C PHE A 241 4.54 3.00 25.94
N SER A 242 3.85 3.44 24.87
CA SER A 242 2.44 3.16 24.66
C SER A 242 2.06 2.99 23.18
N LEU A 243 0.91 2.34 22.94
CA LEU A 243 0.31 2.26 21.61
C LEU A 243 0.02 3.66 21.05
N LYS A 244 -0.34 4.61 21.92
CA LYS A 244 -0.68 5.97 21.51
C LYS A 244 0.55 6.71 20.97
N GLU A 245 1.69 6.60 21.65
CA GLU A 245 2.95 7.20 21.17
C GLU A 245 3.42 6.60 19.83
N LEU A 246 3.25 5.29 19.65
CA LEU A 246 3.57 4.62 18.39
C LEU A 246 2.64 5.08 17.25
N GLU A 247 1.35 5.23 17.54
CA GLU A 247 0.35 5.75 16.59
C GLU A 247 0.63 7.22 16.23
N ASP A 248 0.94 8.06 17.22
CA ASP A 248 1.26 9.46 16.98
C ASP A 248 2.51 9.58 16.11
N TYR A 249 3.57 8.81 16.41
CA TYR A 249 4.76 8.73 15.57
C TYR A 249 4.46 8.24 14.14
N PHE A 250 3.57 7.25 14.00
CA PHE A 250 3.16 6.76 12.68
C PHE A 250 2.53 7.89 11.86
N TYR A 251 1.70 8.75 12.47
CA TYR A 251 0.99 9.82 11.75
C TYR A 251 1.74 11.17 11.70
N GLU A 252 2.88 11.32 12.37
CA GLU A 252 3.76 12.49 12.20
C GLU A 252 4.22 12.65 10.74
N VAL A 253 4.42 11.53 10.04
CA VAL A 253 4.80 11.53 8.63
C VAL A 253 3.63 11.99 7.75
N TYR A 254 3.81 13.15 7.09
CA TYR A 254 2.77 13.81 6.27
C TYR A 254 2.01 12.88 5.34
N GLN A 255 2.71 12.05 4.57
CA GLN A 255 2.08 11.16 3.59
C GLN A 255 1.16 10.10 4.23
N ARG A 256 1.45 9.64 5.45
CA ARG A 256 0.63 8.65 6.17
C ARG A 256 -0.65 9.30 6.71
N ALA A 257 -0.51 10.49 7.30
CA ALA A 257 -1.65 11.30 7.75
C ALA A 257 -2.57 11.67 6.58
N TRP A 258 -2.00 12.02 5.43
CA TRP A 258 -2.78 12.26 4.23
C TRP A 258 -3.50 11.00 3.73
N MET A 259 -2.79 9.89 3.59
CA MET A 259 -3.38 8.65 3.11
C MET A 259 -4.54 8.22 4.01
N LYS A 260 -4.42 8.43 5.33
CA LYS A 260 -5.52 8.22 6.29
C LYS A 260 -6.75 9.07 5.97
N LYS A 261 -6.58 10.36 5.65
CA LYS A 261 -7.71 11.23 5.25
C LYS A 261 -8.36 10.77 3.95
N LEU A 262 -7.56 10.26 3.00
CA LEU A 262 -8.09 9.76 1.73
C LEU A 262 -9.00 8.54 1.96
N VAL A 263 -8.55 7.57 2.77
CA VAL A 263 -9.35 6.36 3.07
C VAL A 263 -10.52 6.62 4.03
N ASP A 264 -10.62 7.79 4.64
CA ASP A 264 -11.82 8.20 5.37
C ASP A 264 -12.94 8.63 4.40
N CYS A 265 -12.58 9.05 3.18
CA CYS A 265 -13.52 9.41 2.12
C CYS A 265 -13.89 8.23 1.22
N TYR A 266 -12.96 7.30 1.00
CA TYR A 266 -13.11 6.17 0.08
C TYR A 266 -13.00 4.82 0.79
N VAL A 267 -13.58 3.78 0.21
CA VAL A 267 -13.48 2.41 0.72
C VAL A 267 -12.15 1.82 0.27
N ASP A 268 -11.29 1.42 1.22
CA ASP A 268 -10.16 0.53 0.93
C ASP A 268 -10.69 -0.89 0.65
N THR A 269 -10.67 -1.28 -0.62
CA THR A 269 -11.23 -2.57 -1.06
C THR A 269 -10.50 -3.76 -0.43
N PHE A 270 -9.20 -3.66 -0.15
CA PHE A 270 -8.47 -4.77 0.47
C PHE A 270 -8.95 -4.96 1.91
N ARG A 271 -9.06 -3.88 2.68
CA ARG A 271 -9.52 -3.91 4.08
C ARG A 271 -10.99 -4.27 4.23
N LEU A 272 -11.82 -4.08 3.20
CA LEU A 272 -13.19 -4.57 3.17
C LEU A 272 -13.29 -6.10 3.38
N PHE A 273 -12.30 -6.87 2.88
CA PHE A 273 -12.30 -8.34 2.96
C PHE A 273 -11.19 -8.93 3.83
N ASN A 274 -10.18 -8.13 4.18
CA ASN A 274 -8.93 -8.59 4.80
C ASN A 274 -8.54 -7.72 6.01
N ASP A 275 -9.54 -7.33 6.81
CA ASP A 275 -9.29 -6.52 8.00
C ASP A 275 -8.40 -7.26 9.03
N GLY A 276 -7.57 -6.51 9.75
CA GLY A 276 -6.64 -7.06 10.75
C GLY A 276 -5.47 -7.89 10.21
N LEU A 277 -5.34 -8.12 8.89
CA LEU A 277 -4.23 -8.88 8.32
C LEU A 277 -3.01 -7.99 7.99
N SER A 278 -1.82 -8.44 8.35
CA SER A 278 -0.55 -7.86 7.87
C SER A 278 -0.17 -8.50 6.53
N LYS A 279 -0.42 -7.79 5.44
CA LYS A 279 -0.05 -8.17 4.07
C LYS A 279 0.61 -6.96 3.40
N TYR A 280 1.58 -7.22 2.55
CA TYR A 280 2.44 -6.19 1.96
C TYR A 280 2.42 -6.29 0.44
N THR A 281 2.74 -5.17 -0.21
CA THR A 281 2.77 -5.06 -1.67
C THR A 281 4.16 -4.69 -2.19
N CYS A 282 5.03 -4.10 -1.36
CA CYS A 282 6.38 -3.68 -1.71
C CYS A 282 7.41 -4.20 -0.69
N TRP A 283 8.58 -4.62 -1.18
CA TRP A 283 9.69 -5.09 -0.35
C TRP A 283 11.02 -4.49 -0.79
N ASN A 284 11.83 -4.07 0.18
CA ASN A 284 13.16 -3.56 -0.10
C ASN A 284 14.06 -4.66 -0.67
N THR A 285 14.53 -4.45 -1.91
CA THR A 285 15.36 -5.40 -2.66
C THR A 285 16.82 -5.38 -2.23
N ILE A 286 17.35 -4.25 -1.77
CA ILE A 286 18.73 -4.12 -1.27
C ILE A 286 18.93 -5.02 -0.04
N PHE A 287 17.93 -5.09 0.82
CA PHE A 287 17.96 -5.95 2.01
C PHE A 287 17.31 -7.33 1.80
N ASN A 288 16.85 -7.63 0.57
CA ASN A 288 16.17 -8.88 0.23
C ASN A 288 15.06 -9.26 1.22
N LEU A 289 14.14 -8.34 1.52
CA LEU A 289 13.16 -8.52 2.59
C LEU A 289 11.93 -9.35 2.20
N ARG A 290 11.75 -9.63 0.90
CA ARG A 290 10.57 -10.35 0.39
C ARG A 290 10.45 -11.79 0.93
N PRO A 291 11.51 -12.62 0.99
CA PRO A 291 11.42 -13.97 1.56
C PRO A 291 11.04 -14.00 3.04
N ALA A 292 11.48 -13.00 3.81
CA ALA A 292 11.11 -12.84 5.22
C ALA A 292 9.74 -12.16 5.42
N ASN A 293 9.08 -11.77 4.32
CA ASN A 293 7.83 -11.02 4.31
C ASN A 293 7.90 -9.73 5.16
N LEU A 294 9.03 -9.02 5.13
CA LEU A 294 9.19 -7.72 5.81
C LEU A 294 8.95 -6.59 4.80
N GLY A 295 7.69 -6.23 4.60
CA GLY A 295 7.28 -5.30 3.55
C GLY A 295 6.41 -4.14 4.02
N THR A 296 5.94 -3.37 3.06
CA THR A 296 4.94 -2.32 3.24
C THR A 296 3.79 -2.50 2.25
N ARG A 297 2.57 -2.13 2.64
CA ARG A 297 1.43 -2.03 1.70
C ARG A 297 1.28 -0.58 1.26
N ILE A 298 1.76 -0.30 0.07
CA ILE A 298 1.72 1.04 -0.52
C ILE A 298 0.94 1.09 -1.85
N ASP A 299 0.50 -0.07 -2.32
CA ASP A 299 -0.34 -0.21 -3.51
C ASP A 299 -1.79 -0.46 -3.09
N TYR A 300 -2.72 0.35 -3.62
CA TYR A 300 -4.12 0.35 -3.20
C TYR A 300 -5.06 0.26 -4.40
N ILE A 301 -6.26 -0.26 -4.13
CA ILE A 301 -7.46 0.01 -4.92
C ILE A 301 -8.51 0.52 -3.93
N LEU A 302 -8.87 1.80 -4.06
CA LEU A 302 -9.94 2.44 -3.30
C LEU A 302 -11.13 2.70 -4.22
N CYS A 303 -12.34 2.66 -3.70
CA CYS A 303 -13.53 3.03 -4.48
C CYS A 303 -14.46 3.94 -3.67
N SER A 304 -15.25 4.74 -4.37
CA SER A 304 -16.36 5.47 -3.76
C SER A 304 -17.41 4.51 -3.21
N LYS A 305 -18.18 4.95 -2.22
CA LYS A 305 -19.15 4.12 -1.47
C LYS A 305 -20.29 3.59 -2.33
N ASP A 306 -20.60 4.26 -3.43
CA ASP A 306 -21.60 3.86 -4.42
C ASP A 306 -21.15 2.72 -5.33
N ILE A 307 -19.85 2.39 -5.37
CA ILE A 307 -19.31 1.30 -6.17
C ILE A 307 -19.18 0.04 -5.31
N ARG A 308 -19.87 -1.02 -5.71
CA ARG A 308 -19.86 -2.29 -4.99
C ARG A 308 -18.67 -3.16 -5.39
N CYS A 309 -17.72 -3.31 -4.46
CA CYS A 309 -16.63 -4.27 -4.56
C CYS A 309 -17.10 -5.64 -4.04
N THR A 310 -16.83 -6.70 -4.79
CA THR A 310 -17.22 -8.09 -4.45
C THR A 310 -16.06 -8.94 -3.97
N LYS A 311 -14.83 -8.56 -4.32
CA LYS A 311 -13.61 -9.28 -3.93
C LYS A 311 -12.40 -8.37 -4.05
N SER A 312 -11.41 -8.55 -3.18
CA SER A 312 -10.13 -7.85 -3.27
C SER A 312 -9.00 -8.69 -2.69
N GLY A 313 -7.78 -8.49 -3.18
CA GLY A 313 -6.62 -9.23 -2.72
C GLY A 313 -5.28 -8.71 -3.24
N ILE A 314 -4.22 -9.38 -2.80
CA ILE A 314 -2.82 -9.10 -3.13
C ILE A 314 -2.22 -10.40 -3.68
N LEU A 315 -1.37 -10.31 -4.71
CA LEU A 315 -0.76 -11.44 -5.41
C LEU A 315 0.77 -11.50 -5.17
N PRO A 316 1.23 -11.76 -3.92
CA PRO A 316 2.66 -11.68 -3.55
C PRO A 316 3.55 -12.73 -4.25
N GLU A 317 2.97 -13.75 -4.86
CA GLU A 317 3.65 -14.76 -5.66
C GLU A 317 4.13 -14.23 -7.02
N ILE A 318 3.49 -13.18 -7.55
CA ILE A 318 3.87 -12.57 -8.84
C ILE A 318 5.08 -11.66 -8.62
N LYS A 319 6.20 -12.04 -9.25
CA LYS A 319 7.50 -11.35 -9.16
C LYS A 319 7.80 -10.53 -10.42
N GLY A 320 8.99 -9.94 -10.47
CA GLY A 320 9.46 -9.13 -11.60
C GLY A 320 9.73 -7.68 -11.20
N SER A 321 8.99 -7.19 -10.21
CA SER A 321 9.13 -5.91 -9.53
C SER A 321 9.42 -6.12 -8.03
N ASP A 322 9.91 -5.09 -7.35
CA ASP A 322 9.91 -4.96 -5.89
C ASP A 322 8.49 -4.84 -5.33
N HIS A 323 7.52 -4.53 -6.19
CA HIS A 323 6.10 -4.61 -5.91
C HIS A 323 5.46 -5.92 -6.38
N CYS A 324 4.28 -6.24 -5.86
CA CYS A 324 3.38 -7.26 -6.39
C CYS A 324 2.01 -6.67 -6.77
N PRO A 325 1.23 -7.34 -7.64
CA PRO A 325 -0.08 -6.84 -8.01
C PRO A 325 -1.08 -6.84 -6.86
N VAL A 326 -1.98 -5.86 -6.89
CA VAL A 326 -3.21 -5.82 -6.10
C VAL A 326 -4.40 -5.88 -7.04
N PHE A 327 -5.50 -6.49 -6.63
CA PHE A 327 -6.69 -6.59 -7.47
C PHE A 327 -7.98 -6.36 -6.68
N ALA A 328 -9.01 -5.92 -7.38
CA ALA A 328 -10.36 -5.84 -6.88
C ALA A 328 -11.36 -6.20 -8.00
N GLU A 329 -12.44 -6.87 -7.63
CA GLU A 329 -13.56 -7.20 -8.49
C GLU A 329 -14.76 -6.33 -8.09
N PHE A 330 -15.46 -5.81 -9.09
CA PHE A 330 -16.57 -4.88 -8.94
C PHE A 330 -17.80 -5.36 -9.69
N GLU A 331 -18.97 -5.16 -9.08
CA GLU A 331 -20.26 -5.19 -9.75
C GLU A 331 -20.43 -3.86 -10.49
N VAL A 332 -20.38 -3.92 -11.83
CA VAL A 332 -20.54 -2.76 -12.71
C VAL A 332 -21.49 -3.13 -13.83
N GLU A 333 -22.45 -2.24 -14.09
CA GLU A 333 -23.37 -2.41 -15.21
C GLU A 333 -22.61 -2.25 -16.53
N PRO A 334 -22.83 -3.14 -17.51
CA PRO A 334 -22.29 -2.97 -18.85
C PRO A 334 -22.72 -1.61 -19.43
N TYR A 335 -21.76 -0.85 -19.92
CA TYR A 335 -22.04 0.42 -20.60
C TYR A 335 -21.90 0.21 -22.11
N GLU A 336 -23.02 0.26 -22.81
CA GLU A 336 -23.08 0.32 -24.27
C GLU A 336 -23.78 1.62 -24.65
N GLU A 337 -23.00 2.61 -25.10
CA GLU A 337 -23.54 3.83 -25.70
C GLU A 337 -23.00 3.94 -27.13
N ASP A 338 -23.80 4.55 -28.03
CA ASP A 338 -23.47 4.85 -29.44
C ASP A 338 -22.34 5.90 -29.62
N GLY A 339 -21.61 6.18 -28.54
CA GLY A 339 -20.51 7.13 -28.50
C GLY A 339 -19.16 6.56 -28.98
N VAL A 340 -18.15 7.44 -28.95
CA VAL A 340 -16.77 7.06 -29.27
C VAL A 340 -16.21 6.15 -28.17
N ASN A 341 -16.03 4.86 -28.47
CA ASN A 341 -15.29 3.95 -27.58
C ASN A 341 -13.80 3.91 -27.96
N LEU A 342 -12.96 4.49 -27.12
CA LEU A 342 -11.51 4.52 -27.30
C LEU A 342 -10.90 3.12 -27.20
N ALA A 343 -11.47 2.19 -26.42
CA ALA A 343 -10.91 0.84 -26.28
C ALA A 343 -11.01 0.01 -27.57
N LYS A 344 -11.90 0.36 -28.50
CA LYS A 344 -12.09 -0.34 -29.78
C LYS A 344 -11.26 0.23 -30.94
N ARG A 345 -10.55 1.34 -30.75
CA ARG A 345 -9.77 1.97 -31.83
C ARG A 345 -8.47 1.21 -32.08
N LYS A 346 -8.08 1.11 -33.36
CA LYS A 346 -6.85 0.40 -33.75
C LYS A 346 -5.54 1.09 -33.33
N ASN A 347 -5.55 2.41 -33.10
CA ASN A 347 -4.35 3.22 -32.83
C ASN A 347 -4.67 4.41 -31.89
N ASN A 348 -4.56 4.22 -30.57
CA ASN A 348 -4.70 5.34 -29.63
C ASN A 348 -3.40 5.58 -28.87
N LEU A 349 -2.48 6.25 -29.55
CA LEU A 349 -1.46 7.03 -28.86
C LEU A 349 -2.04 8.34 -28.36
N LEU A 350 -1.47 8.89 -27.28
CA LEU A 350 -1.71 10.24 -26.77
C LEU A 350 -1.25 11.36 -27.73
N ALA A 351 -1.48 11.22 -29.04
CA ALA A 351 -1.44 12.35 -29.98
C ALA A 351 -2.57 13.38 -29.70
N PHE A 352 -3.48 13.11 -28.76
CA PHE A 352 -4.59 13.99 -28.38
C PHE A 352 -4.19 15.19 -27.50
N PHE A 353 -3.05 15.15 -26.81
CA PHE A 353 -2.62 16.24 -25.92
C PHE A 353 -1.67 17.25 -26.58
N LYS A 354 -1.19 16.97 -27.80
CA LYS A 354 -0.50 18.02 -28.57
C LYS A 354 -1.57 18.97 -29.10
N PRO A 355 -1.53 20.27 -28.78
CA PRO A 355 -2.28 21.24 -29.56
C PRO A 355 -1.87 21.01 -31.02
N LYS A 356 -2.83 21.10 -31.95
CA LYS A 356 -2.45 21.30 -33.36
C LYS A 356 -1.54 22.52 -33.36
N THR A 357 -0.24 22.32 -33.56
CA THR A 357 0.65 23.40 -33.95
C THR A 357 0.14 23.83 -35.32
N SER A 358 -0.57 24.95 -35.33
CA SER A 358 -0.92 25.71 -36.53
C SER A 358 0.33 26.12 -37.28
#